data_AF-A0A0F9DJ08-F1
#
_entry.id   AF-A0A0F9DJ08-F1
#
_cell.length_a   1.000
_cell.length_b   1.000
_cell.length_c   1.000
_cell.angle_alpha   90.00
_cell.angle_beta   90.00
_cell.angle_gamma   90.00
#
_symmetry.space_group_name_H-M   'P 1'
#
loop_
_entity.id
_entity.type
_entity.pdbx_description
1 polymer ?
#
loop_
_entity_poly.entity_id
_entity_poly.type
_entity_poly.pdbx_seq_one_letter_code
_entity_poly.pdbx_strand_id
1 'polypeptide(L)'
;MKALRSVDDLRQVRQALASVAAHEAVIRVCSTGCRALGALKVCDALEGEIASRKLAERVRVVRVGCHGLCAGAVAVVIDRPGGGDPADGIFYQRVKPEDAPEIIET
;
A
#
# COMPACT_ATOMS: atom_id res chain seq x y z
N MET A 1 6.04 -18.25 15.88
CA MET A 1 4.72 -18.35 15.20
C MET A 1 4.04 -19.62 15.65
N LYS A 2 2.74 -19.57 16.00
CA LYS A 2 1.97 -20.77 16.38
C LYS A 2 1.44 -21.43 15.11
N ALA A 3 1.63 -22.74 14.96
CA ALA A 3 1.08 -23.48 13.83
C ALA A 3 -0.46 -23.53 13.91
N LEU A 4 -1.12 -23.20 12.80
CA LEU A 4 -2.57 -23.37 12.64
C LEU A 4 -2.83 -24.84 12.33
N ARG A 5 -3.69 -25.49 13.12
CA ARG A 5 -3.97 -26.93 13.02
C ARG A 5 -5.37 -27.22 12.49
N SER A 6 -6.22 -26.21 12.42
CA SER A 6 -7.60 -26.35 11.96
C SER A 6 -8.05 -25.14 11.14
N VAL A 7 -9.15 -25.31 10.38
CA VAL A 7 -9.80 -24.21 9.68
C VAL A 7 -10.31 -23.16 10.67
N ASP A 8 -10.71 -23.55 11.88
CA ASP A 8 -11.18 -22.62 12.91
C ASP A 8 -10.04 -21.77 13.48
N ASP A 9 -8.84 -22.33 13.62
CA ASP A 9 -7.64 -21.56 13.99
C ASP A 9 -7.38 -20.44 12.97
N LEU A 10 -7.51 -20.75 11.68
CA LEU A 10 -7.37 -19.77 10.60
C LEU A 10 -8.47 -18.70 10.68
N ARG A 11 -9.72 -19.10 10.91
CA ARG A 11 -10.84 -18.16 11.04
C ARG A 11 -10.65 -17.20 12.21
N GLN A 12 -10.19 -17.70 13.36
CA GLN A 12 -9.92 -16.87 14.55
C GLN A 12 -8.81 -15.84 14.27
N VAL A 13 -7.71 -16.26 13.65
CA VAL A 13 -6.63 -15.33 13.29
C VAL A 13 -7.11 -14.29 12.29
N ARG A 14 -7.87 -14.70 11.26
CA ARG A 14 -8.46 -13.76 10.30
C ARG A 14 -9.35 -12.73 10.99
N GLN A 15 -10.20 -13.17 11.92
CA GLN A 15 -11.13 -12.30 12.62
C GLN A 15 -10.41 -11.33 13.58
N ALA A 16 -9.34 -11.79 14.24
CA ALA A 16 -8.50 -10.92 15.06
C ALA A 16 -7.80 -9.84 14.20
N LEU A 17 -7.28 -10.22 13.02
CA LEU A 17 -6.59 -9.31 12.11
C LEU A 17 -7.54 -8.35 11.35
N ALA A 18 -8.82 -8.69 11.22
CA ALA A 18 -9.81 -7.83 10.57
C ALA A 18 -9.92 -6.46 11.23
N SER A 19 -9.67 -6.38 12.55
CA SER A 19 -9.66 -5.12 13.31
C SER A 19 -8.40 -4.26 13.08
N VAL A 20 -7.32 -4.85 12.55
CA VAL A 20 -6.04 -4.17 12.30
C VAL A 20 -6.04 -3.45 10.95
N ALA A 21 -7.01 -3.73 10.08
CA ALA A 21 -7.19 -3.11 8.77
C ALA A 21 -7.84 -1.69 8.85
N ALA A 22 -7.54 -0.92 9.89
CA ALA A 22 -8.24 0.32 10.22
C ALA A 22 -7.77 1.57 9.44
N HIS A 23 -6.78 1.46 8.55
CA HIS A 23 -6.36 2.61 7.74
C HIS A 23 -7.36 2.82 6.61
N GLU A 24 -7.87 4.06 6.50
CA GLU A 24 -8.80 4.47 5.46
C GLU A 24 -8.21 4.31 4.06
N ALA A 25 -6.89 4.53 3.91
CA ALA A 25 -6.18 4.35 2.65
C ALA A 25 -4.85 3.61 2.83
N VAL A 26 -4.55 2.70 1.90
CA VAL A 26 -3.29 1.97 1.84
C VAL A 26 -2.63 2.20 0.49
N ILE A 27 -1.47 2.84 0.49
CA ILE A 27 -0.68 3.12 -0.72
C ILE A 27 0.33 2.00 -0.90
N ARG A 28 0.11 1.14 -1.89
CA ARG A 28 0.94 -0.02 -2.20
C ARG A 28 1.94 0.34 -3.29
N VAL A 29 3.23 0.27 -2.97
CA VAL A 29 4.30 0.58 -3.92
C VAL A 29 5.03 -0.70 -4.28
N CYS A 30 5.11 -1.02 -5.58
CA CYS A 30 5.95 -2.13 -6.05
C CYS A 30 7.41 -1.84 -5.71
N SER A 31 7.97 -2.58 -4.75
CA SER A 31 9.27 -2.28 -4.13
C SER A 31 10.33 -3.36 -4.40
N THR A 32 9.94 -4.55 -4.87
CA THR A 32 10.87 -5.56 -5.39
C THR A 32 11.19 -5.31 -6.86
N GLY A 33 10.17 -5.28 -7.73
CA GLY A 33 10.34 -5.14 -9.18
C GLY A 33 10.80 -3.74 -9.62
N CYS A 34 10.22 -2.69 -9.06
CA CYS A 34 10.56 -1.31 -9.41
C CYS A 34 11.73 -0.74 -8.57
N ARG A 35 12.41 -1.56 -7.75
CA ARG A 35 13.46 -1.09 -6.82
C ARG A 35 14.55 -0.28 -7.51
N ALA A 36 15.08 -0.80 -8.60
CA ALA A 36 16.15 -0.15 -9.38
C ALA A 36 15.69 1.13 -10.09
N LEU A 37 14.38 1.35 -10.21
CA LEU A 37 13.77 2.49 -10.88
C LEU A 37 13.35 3.59 -9.88
N GLY A 38 13.81 3.51 -8.62
CA GLY A 38 13.59 4.55 -7.63
C GLY A 38 12.37 4.34 -6.74
N ALA A 39 11.77 3.14 -6.70
CA ALA A 39 10.60 2.87 -5.86
C ALA A 39 10.80 3.20 -4.37
N LEU A 40 12.02 3.03 -3.83
CA LEU A 40 12.32 3.40 -2.44
C LEU A 40 12.23 4.91 -2.21
N LYS A 41 12.70 5.72 -3.16
CA LYS A 41 12.58 7.18 -3.09
C LYS A 41 11.12 7.63 -3.14
N VAL A 42 10.29 6.92 -3.92
CA VAL A 42 8.83 7.14 -3.95
C VAL A 42 8.21 6.80 -2.59
N CYS A 43 8.59 5.69 -1.97
CA CYS A 43 8.11 5.34 -0.63
C CYS A 43 8.48 6.42 0.39
N ASP A 44 9.76 6.84 0.40
CA ASP A 44 10.26 7.84 1.37
C ASP A 44 9.55 9.19 1.20
N ALA A 45 9.27 9.61 -0.04
CA ALA A 45 8.53 10.85 -0.32
C ALA A 45 7.07 10.78 0.15
N LEU A 46 6.37 9.66 -0.12
CA LEU A 46 5.00 9.44 0.35
C LEU A 46 4.92 9.38 1.87
N GLU A 47 5.84 8.64 2.52
CA GLU A 47 5.94 8.56 3.98
C GLU A 47 6.21 9.95 4.60
N GLY A 48 7.07 10.76 3.96
CA GLY A 48 7.34 12.14 4.36
C GLY A 48 6.12 13.07 4.27
N GLU A 49 5.36 13.00 3.16
CA GLU A 49 4.13 13.77 2.98
C GLU A 49 3.03 13.36 3.98
N ILE A 50 2.88 12.06 4.26
CA ILE A 50 1.94 11.58 5.28
C ILE A 50 2.31 12.13 6.66
N ALA A 51 3.60 12.14 7.00
CA ALA A 51 4.07 12.67 8.28
C ALA A 51 3.88 14.19 8.37
N SER A 52 4.22 14.95 7.33
CA SER A 52 4.10 16.42 7.30
C SER A 52 2.65 16.87 7.45
N ARG A 53 1.70 16.10 6.88
CA ARG A 53 0.25 16.36 6.95
C ARG A 53 -0.44 15.72 8.15
N LYS A 54 0.29 15.00 9.02
CA LYS A 54 -0.23 14.30 10.20
C LYS A 54 -1.33 13.27 9.87
N LEU A 55 -1.16 12.54 8.77
CA LEU A 55 -2.12 11.57 8.25
C LEU A 55 -1.82 10.10 8.61
N ALA A 56 -0.79 9.85 9.43
CA ALA A 56 -0.29 8.50 9.71
C ALA A 56 -1.32 7.54 10.32
N GLU A 57 -2.34 8.05 11.02
CA GLU A 57 -3.44 7.23 11.57
C GLU A 57 -4.44 6.76 10.50
N ARG A 58 -4.48 7.44 9.35
CA ARG A 58 -5.48 7.22 8.28
C ARG A 58 -4.88 6.61 7.02
N VAL A 59 -3.63 6.97 6.71
CA VAL A 59 -2.94 6.59 5.47
C VAL A 59 -1.61 5.94 5.81
N ARG A 60 -1.31 4.82 5.13
CA ARG A 60 0.01 4.18 5.24
C ARG A 60 0.56 3.75 3.89
N VAL A 61 1.88 3.78 3.77
CA VAL A 61 2.61 3.21 2.63
C VAL A 61 2.98 1.77 2.95
N VAL A 62 2.75 0.87 2.00
CA VAL A 62 3.12 -0.54 2.09
C VAL A 62 3.99 -0.90 0.90
N ARG A 63 5.20 -1.35 1.21
CA ARG A 63 6.13 -1.90 0.23
C ARG A 63 5.65 -3.30 -0.14
N VAL A 64 5.24 -3.48 -1.39
CA VAL A 64 4.68 -4.74 -1.88
C VAL A 64 5.53 -5.34 -2.99
N GLY A 65 5.15 -6.56 -3.39
CA GLY A 65 5.69 -7.26 -4.55
C GLY A 65 5.31 -6.62 -5.90
N CYS A 66 5.51 -7.38 -6.98
CA CYS A 66 5.20 -6.90 -8.32
C CYS A 66 3.69 -6.79 -8.57
N HIS A 67 3.25 -5.71 -9.23
CA HIS A 67 1.88 -5.53 -9.73
C HIS A 67 1.68 -6.08 -11.16
N GLY A 68 2.73 -6.59 -11.80
CA GLY A 68 2.68 -7.22 -13.13
C GLY A 68 2.96 -6.28 -14.32
N LEU A 69 2.84 -4.96 -14.16
CA LEU A 69 3.05 -4.00 -15.25
C LEU A 69 4.38 -3.23 -15.15
N CYS A 70 5.47 -3.87 -15.55
CA CYS A 70 6.81 -3.25 -15.49
C CYS A 70 6.97 -2.04 -16.45
N ALA A 71 6.24 -1.99 -17.57
CA ALA A 71 6.29 -0.87 -18.52
C ALA A 71 5.77 0.46 -17.93
N GLY A 72 5.02 0.38 -16.83
CA GLY A 72 4.50 1.52 -16.07
C GLY A 72 5.24 1.76 -14.75
N ALA A 73 6.44 1.20 -14.56
CA ALA A 73 7.21 1.42 -13.34
C ALA A 73 7.61 2.91 -13.16
N VAL A 74 7.63 3.47 -11.95
CA VAL A 74 7.23 2.90 -10.66
C VAL A 74 5.70 2.78 -10.58
N ALA A 75 5.20 1.59 -10.24
CA ALA A 75 3.78 1.29 -10.18
C ALA A 75 3.26 1.38 -8.73
N VAL A 76 2.16 2.09 -8.54
CA VAL A 76 1.53 2.34 -7.23
C VAL A 76 0.02 2.05 -7.32
N VAL A 77 -0.51 1.37 -6.31
CA VAL A 77 -1.95 1.15 -6.13
C VAL A 77 -2.40 1.82 -4.84
N ILE A 78 -3.48 2.60 -4.87
CA ILE A 78 -4.13 3.14 -3.67
C ILE A 78 -5.42 2.35 -3.45
N ASP A 79 -5.48 1.62 -2.33
CA ASP A 79 -6.71 0.94 -1.89
C ASP A 79 -7.72 2.01 -1.45
N ARG A 80 -8.95 1.98 -1.97
CA ARG A 80 -10.03 2.87 -1.53
C ARG A 80 -10.73 2.32 -0.28
N PRO A 81 -11.19 3.19 0.64
CA PRO A 81 -11.97 2.75 1.80
C PRO A 81 -13.27 2.08 1.36
N GLY A 82 -13.60 0.95 1.99
CA GLY A 82 -14.84 0.18 1.74
C GLY A 82 -14.73 -0.94 0.70
N GLY A 83 -13.63 -1.04 -0.04
CA GLY A 83 -13.38 -2.10 -1.02
C GLY A 83 -12.37 -3.13 -0.50
N GLY A 84 -12.82 -4.34 -0.21
CA GLY A 84 -11.94 -5.49 0.03
C GLY A 84 -11.29 -6.04 -1.26
N ASP A 85 -11.70 -5.52 -2.42
CA ASP A 85 -11.22 -5.90 -3.74
C ASP A 85 -10.17 -4.90 -4.25
N PRO A 86 -8.93 -5.34 -4.56
CA PRO A 86 -7.90 -4.51 -5.20
C PRO A 86 -8.36 -3.87 -6.51
N ALA A 87 -9.39 -4.39 -7.18
CA ALA A 87 -9.95 -3.83 -8.40
C ALA A 87 -10.60 -2.45 -8.20
N ASP A 88 -11.00 -2.11 -6.97
CA ASP A 88 -11.63 -0.82 -6.65
C ASP A 88 -10.60 0.30 -6.37
N GLY A 89 -9.30 -0.03 -6.42
CA GLY A 89 -8.20 0.89 -6.17
C GLY A 89 -7.85 1.79 -7.36
N ILE A 90 -7.03 2.82 -7.11
CA ILE A 90 -6.48 3.70 -8.14
C ILE A 90 -5.07 3.23 -8.50
N PHE A 91 -4.80 3.01 -9.79
CA PHE A 91 -3.50 2.56 -10.28
C PHE A 91 -2.72 3.69 -10.95
N TYR A 92 -1.61 4.10 -10.34
CA TYR A 92 -0.67 5.09 -10.87
C TYR A 92 0.53 4.41 -11.52
N GLN A 93 1.00 4.99 -12.61
CA GLN A 93 2.13 4.51 -13.40
C GLN A 93 3.18 5.61 -13.54
N ARG A 94 4.44 5.20 -13.70
CA ARG A 94 5.60 6.09 -13.87
C ARG A 94 5.73 7.12 -12.75
N VAL A 95 5.33 6.72 -11.54
CA VAL A 95 5.35 7.59 -10.36
C VAL A 95 6.78 7.98 -10.03
N LYS A 96 6.96 9.24 -9.71
CA LYS A 96 8.22 9.82 -9.24
C LYS A 96 8.04 10.36 -7.81
N PRO A 97 9.13 10.58 -7.06
CA PRO A 97 9.05 11.15 -5.72
C PRO A 97 8.30 12.50 -5.68
N GLU A 98 8.40 13.28 -6.75
CA GLU A 98 7.77 14.60 -6.84
C GLU A 98 6.23 14.54 -6.95
N ASP A 99 5.67 13.39 -7.31
CA ASP A 99 4.22 13.18 -7.43
C ASP A 99 3.55 12.90 -6.07
N ALA A 100 4.35 12.67 -5.00
CA ALA A 100 3.84 12.33 -3.68
C ALA A 100 2.83 13.36 -3.11
N PRO A 101 3.03 14.68 -3.21
CA PRO A 101 2.08 15.65 -2.70
C PRO A 101 0.70 15.58 -3.35
N GLU A 102 0.64 15.32 -4.66
CA GLU A 102 -0.60 15.16 -5.43
C GLU A 102 -1.30 13.85 -5.09
N ILE A 103 -0.54 12.76 -5.00
CA ILE A 103 -1.05 11.43 -4.63
C ILE A 103 -1.71 11.45 -3.24
N ILE A 104 -1.16 12.19 -2.28
CA ILE A 104 -1.71 12.31 -0.92
C ILE A 104 -2.93 13.23 -0.85
N GLU A 105 -3.15 14.09 -1.84
CA GLU A 105 -4.32 14.99 -1.90
C GLU A 105 -5.55 14.33 -2.54
N THR A 106 -5.38 13.22 -3.26
CA THR A 106 -6.45 12.46 -3.92
C THR A 106 -7.34 11.71 -2.92
#